data_AF-A0A0F2S540-F1
#
_entry.id   AF-A0A0F2S540-F1
#
_cell.length_a   1.000
_cell.length_b   1.000
_cell.length_c   1.000
_cell.angle_alpha   90.00
_cell.angle_beta   90.00
_cell.angle_gamma   90.00
#
_symmetry.space_group_name_H-M   'P 1'
#
loop_
_entity.id
_entity.type
_entity.pdbx_description
1 polymer ?
#
loop_
_entity_poly.entity_id
_entity_poly.type
_entity_poly.pdbx_seq_one_letter_code
_entity_poly.pdbx_strand_id
1 'polypeptide(L)' 'MCERKCLFIGEKLFFINKEAVLLKIYNQLSLAKIQLTSDSSEMIVDIKCLQNEPDLTNSIPLGIWR' A
#
# COMPACT_ATOMS: atom_id res chain seq x y z
N MET A 1 -3.45 14.17 14.60
CA MET A 1 -4.55 13.88 13.66
C MET A 1 -3.89 13.49 12.35
N CYS A 2 -3.93 12.21 11.97
CA CYS A 2 -3.33 11.76 10.71
C CYS A 2 -4.37 12.04 9.62
N GLU A 3 -4.10 13.00 8.74
CA GLU A 3 -4.92 13.25 7.56
C GLU A 3 -5.07 11.93 6.79
N ARG A 4 -6.30 11.42 6.65
CA ARG A 4 -6.55 10.26 5.81
C ARG A 4 -6.35 10.72 4.37
N LYS A 5 -5.16 10.48 3.82
CA LYS A 5 -4.89 10.66 2.41
C LYS A 5 -5.84 9.74 1.63
N CYS A 6 -6.64 10.29 0.73
CA CYS A 6 -7.51 9.49 -0.14
C CYS A 6 -6.63 8.73 -1.12
N LEU A 7 -6.72 7.40 -1.12
CA LEU A 7 -6.07 6.56 -2.10
C LEU A 7 -6.92 6.44 -3.37
N PHE A 8 -6.28 6.47 -4.54
CA PHE A 8 -6.97 6.40 -5.84
C PHE A 8 -6.52 5.18 -6.65
N ILE A 9 -7.44 4.53 -7.35
CA ILE A 9 -7.08 3.42 -8.26
C ILE A 9 -6.20 4.00 -9.39
N GLY A 10 -5.09 3.32 -9.69
CA GLY A 10 -4.04 3.77 -10.60
C GLY A 10 -2.97 4.65 -9.94
N GLU A 11 -3.12 5.00 -8.67
CA GLU A 11 -2.10 5.73 -7.90
C GLU A 11 -0.83 4.88 -7.75
N LYS A 12 0.32 5.53 -7.91
CA LYS A 12 1.64 4.95 -7.65
C LYS A 12 2.02 5.18 -6.19
N LEU A 13 2.31 4.10 -5.50
CA LEU A 13 2.65 4.05 -4.09
C LEU A 13 3.89 3.17 -3.91
N PHE A 14 4.38 3.09 -2.68
CA PHE A 14 5.46 2.20 -2.29
C PHE A 14 4.94 1.17 -1.29
N PHE A 15 5.23 -0.09 -1.57
CA PHE A 15 5.15 -1.18 -0.60
C PHE A 15 6.59 -1.49 -0.14
N ILE A 16 6.92 -1.10 1.09
CA ILE A 16 8.30 -1.08 1.60
C ILE A 16 9.17 -0.19 0.68
N ASN A 17 10.18 -0.75 0.02
CA ASN A 17 11.06 -0.05 -0.92
C ASN A 17 10.71 -0.33 -2.39
N LYS A 18 9.56 -0.96 -2.67
CA LYS A 18 9.13 -1.32 -4.02
C LYS A 18 7.98 -0.45 -4.50
N GLU A 19 8.10 0.11 -5.69
CA GLU A 19 7.02 0.86 -6.32
C GLU A 19 5.89 -0.10 -6.75
N ALA A 20 4.67 0.34 -6.50
CA ALA A 20 3.46 -0.43 -6.71
C ALA A 20 2.33 0.46 -7.23
N VAL A 21 1.50 -0.08 -8.12
CA VAL A 21 0.29 0.58 -8.63
C VAL A 21 -0.93 0.02 -7.90
N LEU A 22 -1.79 0.91 -7.41
CA LEU A 22 -3.03 0.52 -6.74
C LEU A 22 -4.06 0.04 -7.77
N LEU A 23 -4.45 -1.23 -7.69
CA LEU A 23 -5.42 -1.84 -8.61
C LEU A 23 -6.84 -1.84 -8.05
N LYS A 24 -6.99 -2.04 -6.74
CA LYS A 24 -8.30 -2.14 -6.08
C LYS A 24 -8.20 -1.85 -4.58
N ILE A 25 -9.25 -1.28 -4.01
CA ILE A 25 -9.38 -1.07 -2.57
C ILE A 25 -10.54 -1.90 -2.03
N TYR A 26 -10.29 -2.67 -0.97
CA TYR A 26 -11.28 -3.43 -0.22
C TYR A 26 -11.57 -2.70 1.10
N ASN A 27 -12.38 -1.63 1.02
CA ASN A 27 -12.63 -0.72 2.14
C ASN A 27 -13.05 -1.42 3.45
N GLN A 28 -13.88 -2.46 3.36
CA GLN A 28 -14.36 -3.20 4.54
C GLN A 28 -13.26 -3.95 5.30
N LEU A 29 -12.19 -4.34 4.60
CA LEU A 29 -11.08 -5.12 5.16
C LEU A 29 -9.82 -4.27 5.39
N SER A 30 -9.86 -2.98 5.04
CA SER A 30 -8.66 -2.12 4.99
C SER A 30 -7.52 -2.71 4.15
N LEU A 31 -7.86 -3.45 3.09
CA LEU A 31 -6.89 -4.08 2.18
C LEU A 31 -6.86 -3.38 0.82
N ALA A 32 -5.71 -3.47 0.16
CA ALA A 32 -5.48 -2.99 -1.19
C ALA A 32 -4.89 -4.10 -2.06
N LYS A 33 -5.41 -4.26 -3.27
CA LYS A 33 -4.73 -5.02 -4.33
C LYS A 33 -3.76 -4.08 -5.02
N ILE A 34 -2.50 -4.47 -5.09
CA ILE A 34 -1.45 -3.73 -5.77
C ILE A 34 -0.76 -4.61 -6.81
N GLN A 35 -0.11 -3.96 -7.78
CA GLN A 35 0.84 -4.59 -8.68
C GLN A 35 2.21 -3.95 -8.51
N LEU A 36 3.24 -4.74 -8.26
CA LEU A 36 4.61 -4.25 -8.23
C LEU A 36 5.09 -3.91 -9.65
N THR A 37 5.75 -2.77 -9.80
CA THR A 37 6.28 -2.34 -11.11
C THR A 37 7.50 -3.15 -11.55
N SER A 38 8.23 -3.74 -10.59
CA SER A 38 9.49 -4.46 -10.85
C SER A 38 9.31 -5.78 -11.61
N ASP A 39 8.26 -6.53 -11.29
CA ASP A 39 8.05 -7.90 -11.77
C ASP A 39 6.60 -8.17 -12.20
N SER A 40 5.77 -7.13 -12.26
CA SER A 40 4.33 -7.22 -12.55
C SER A 40 3.55 -8.13 -11.59
N SER A 41 4.13 -8.52 -10.44
CA SER A 41 3.47 -9.37 -9.47
C SER A 41 2.32 -8.64 -8.78
N GLU A 42 1.21 -9.33 -8.59
CA GLU A 42 0.05 -8.81 -7.88
C GLU A 42 -0.01 -9.37 -6.46
N MET A 43 -0.40 -8.55 -5.50
CA MET A 43 -0.58 -8.96 -4.12
C MET A 43 -1.67 -8.15 -3.42
N ILE A 44 -2.18 -8.70 -2.32
CA ILE A 44 -3.13 -8.02 -1.43
C ILE A 44 -2.37 -7.66 -0.15
N VAL A 45 -2.37 -6.38 0.20
CA VAL A 45 -1.66 -5.83 1.35
C VAL A 45 -2.59 -5.00 2.22
N ASP A 46 -2.24 -4.80 3.48
CA ASP A 46 -2.89 -3.79 4.31
C ASP A 46 -2.61 -2.40 3.72
N ILE A 47 -3.65 -1.57 3.64
CA ILE A 47 -3.54 -0.20 3.13
C ILE A 47 -2.47 0.61 3.88
N LYS A 48 -2.26 0.33 5.17
CA LYS A 48 -1.24 1.00 5.99
C LYS A 48 0.19 0.71 5.53
N CYS A 49 0.41 -0.40 4.83
CA CYS A 49 1.71 -0.74 4.27
C CYS A 49 2.05 0.04 3.00
N LEU A 50 1.11 0.83 2.48
CA LEU A 50 1.31 1.68 1.32
C LEU A 50 1.71 3.09 1.74
N GLN A 51 2.81 3.57 1.16
CA GLN A 51 3.38 4.88 1.44
C GLN A 51 3.60 5.66 0.14
N ASN A 52 3.80 6.98 0.25
CA ASN A 52 4.11 7.82 -0.91
C ASN A 52 5.61 7.85 -1.23
N GLU A 53 6.43 7.37 -0.29
CA GLU A 53 7.88 7.35 -0.37
C GLU A 53 8.36 5.95 0.01
N PRO A 54 9.52 5.50 -0.52
CA PRO A 54 10.07 4.20 -0.19
C PRO A 54 10.54 4.16 1.28
N ASP A 55 10.16 3.09 1.98
CA ASP A 55 10.72 2.79 3.29
C ASP A 55 12.05 2.05 3.16
N LEU A 56 13.15 2.75 3.46
CA LEU A 56 14.52 2.22 3.45
C LEU A 56 14.88 1.47 4.74
N THR A 57 14.03 1.52 5.76
CA THR A 57 14.26 0.85 7.05
C THR A 57 13.81 -0.60 7.07
N ASN A 58 13.21 -1.09 5.97
CA ASN A 58 12.56 -2.41 5.87
C ASN A 58 11.51 -2.62 6.97
N SER A 59 10.85 -1.56 7.41
CA SER A 59 9.79 -1.67 8.40
C SER A 59 8.46 -1.97 7.69
N ILE A 60 7.61 -2.76 8.34
CA ILE A 60 6.23 -2.95 7.90
C ILE A 60 5.36 -2.41 9.02
N PRO A 61 4.55 -1.36 8.77
CA PRO A 61 3.65 -0.83 9.79
C PRO A 61 2.61 -1.90 10.12
N LEU A 62 2.78 -2.56 11.28
CA LEU A 62 1.78 -3.46 11.81
C LEU A 62 0.61 -2.61 12.34
N GLY A 63 -0.47 -2.57 11.56
CA GLY A 63 -1.74 -2.08 12.08
C GLY A 63 -2.15 -2.96 13.26
N ILE A 64 -2.30 -2.38 14.45
CA ILE A 64 -2.98 -3.08 15.55
C ILE A 64 -4.38 -3.43 15.03
N TRP A 65 -4.66 -4.73 14.89
CA TRP A 65 -6.02 -5.23 14.66
C TRP A 65 -6.84 -4.81 15.89
N ARG A 66 -7.74 -3.85 15.71
CA ARG A 66 -8.75 -3.46 16.69
C ARG A 66 -10.12 -3.81 16.16
#